data_AF-A0A6I2Y2U4-F1
#
_entry.id   AF-A0A6I2Y2U4-F1
#
_cell.length_a   1.000
_cell.length_b   1.000
_cell.length_c   1.000
_cell.angle_alpha   90.00
_cell.angle_beta   90.00
_cell.angle_gamma   90.00
#
_symmetry.space_group_name_H-M   'P 1'
#
loop_
_entity.id
_entity.type
_entity.pdbx_description
1 polymer ?
#
loop_
_entity_poly.entity_id
_entity_poly.type
_entity_poly.pdbx_seq_one_letter_code
_entity_poly.pdbx_strand_id
1 'polypeptide(L)'
;MQHGRIPSNDQFSGGLNAIVKRFEDLGFAVERKASTAGRPTSTGKPSIFGHIPDYPVGSLFDDRMAVKSAGLHRHEVDEISGRPSDGADAIVLNGGYREDFDEGDYVLYTGQGGRKNGATHQTEDQTLTRGNLALVKSETDGLPVRVIRGHRGAEGLSPASGYRYDGLYRVERHFHQRSTDGPFIYRFELRHIEDDDPSVKPFSVTDEPPDGDEAPARAHGTTQRIVRNTQVTQWVKDLYDGRCQICGVSLLTPTGVYSEGAHVRPLGRPHDGADMVSNVLCLCPNCHVLLDKGAIRVDPETFMVLDVLTGSEVGVLRLAAGHPLDAKFIDYHSTHIADQPMRQPGA
;
A
#
# COMPACT_ATOMS: atom_id res chain seq x y z
N MET A 1 32.58 -19.18 17.09
CA MET A 1 31.14 -19.22 17.43
C MET A 1 30.92 -18.28 18.60
N GLN A 2 30.44 -17.06 18.36
CA GLN A 2 29.98 -16.18 19.43
C GLN A 2 28.47 -16.34 19.51
N HIS A 3 28.00 -17.02 20.55
CA HIS A 3 26.59 -17.08 20.88
C HIS A 3 26.12 -15.69 21.30
N GLY A 4 25.22 -15.10 20.52
CA GLY A 4 24.52 -13.88 20.91
C GLY A 4 23.79 -14.11 22.22
N ARG A 5 24.13 -13.34 23.26
CA ARG A 5 23.38 -13.32 24.52
C ARG A 5 21.98 -12.78 24.23
N ILE A 6 20.96 -13.56 24.57
CA ILE A 6 19.58 -13.07 24.67
C ILE A 6 19.53 -12.15 25.91
N PRO A 7 19.17 -10.86 25.79
CA PRO A 7 19.06 -9.97 26.95
C PRO A 7 17.87 -10.34 27.85
N SER A 8 17.98 -10.07 29.15
CA SER A 8 16.99 -10.43 30.17
C SER A 8 15.75 -9.52 30.19
N ASN A 9 14.67 -10.04 30.79
CA ASN A 9 13.30 -9.49 30.82
C ASN A 9 13.10 -8.08 31.40
N ASP A 10 14.09 -7.47 32.04
CA ASP A 10 13.95 -6.12 32.63
C ASP A 10 14.22 -4.97 31.64
N GLN A 11 14.46 -5.29 30.37
CA GLN A 11 14.72 -4.28 29.33
C GLN A 11 13.45 -3.80 28.60
N PHE A 12 12.25 -4.28 28.93
CA PHE A 12 11.04 -4.02 28.13
C PHE A 12 10.25 -2.75 28.48
N SER A 13 10.71 -1.92 29.41
CA SER A 13 10.06 -0.65 29.76
C SER A 13 10.87 0.56 29.26
N GLY A 14 10.39 1.21 28.21
CA GLY A 14 10.96 2.47 27.75
C GLY A 14 10.30 2.91 26.46
N GLY A 15 9.55 4.02 26.50
CA GLY A 15 8.84 4.57 25.35
C GLY A 15 9.75 4.96 24.16
N LEU A 16 9.14 5.66 23.19
CA LEU A 16 9.66 6.27 21.95
C LEU A 16 11.16 6.15 21.60
N ASN A 17 12.06 6.56 22.49
CA ASN A 17 13.52 6.52 22.29
C ASN A 17 14.10 5.08 22.26
N ALA A 18 13.41 4.09 22.84
CA ALA A 18 13.90 2.72 22.89
C ALA A 18 13.78 1.98 21.55
N ILE A 19 12.75 2.25 20.74
CA ILE A 19 12.54 1.54 19.46
C ILE A 19 13.55 1.99 18.41
N VAL A 20 13.71 3.31 18.25
CA VAL A 20 14.68 3.91 17.30
C VAL A 20 16.09 3.46 17.66
N LYS A 21 16.48 3.63 18.93
CA LYS A 21 17.79 3.23 19.43
C LYS A 21 18.03 1.73 19.26
N ARG A 22 17.00 0.88 19.39
CA ARG A 22 17.14 -0.58 19.16
C ARG A 22 17.35 -0.95 17.71
N PHE A 23 16.66 -0.31 16.77
CA PHE A 23 16.92 -0.55 15.35
C PHE A 23 18.34 -0.11 14.98
N GLU A 24 18.79 1.04 15.50
CA GLU A 24 20.19 1.50 15.38
C GLU A 24 21.17 0.50 16.06
N ASP A 25 20.89 0.03 17.29
CA ASP A 25 21.73 -0.91 18.06
C ASP A 25 21.80 -2.31 17.41
N LEU A 26 20.77 -2.71 16.66
CA LEU A 26 20.73 -3.95 15.86
C LEU A 26 21.42 -3.79 14.48
N GLY A 27 21.95 -2.61 14.17
CA GLY A 27 22.67 -2.33 12.93
C GLY A 27 21.78 -1.99 11.71
N PHE A 28 20.49 -1.71 11.92
CA PHE A 28 19.62 -1.24 10.85
C PHE A 28 19.81 0.26 10.61
N ALA A 29 19.78 0.67 9.34
CA ALA A 29 19.76 2.08 8.98
C ALA A 29 18.39 2.67 9.33
N VAL A 30 18.38 3.72 10.16
CA VAL A 30 17.17 4.46 10.55
C VAL A 30 17.35 5.93 10.16
N GLU A 31 16.56 6.43 9.21
CA GLU A 31 16.62 7.84 8.83
C GLU A 31 15.68 8.70 9.69
N ARG A 32 16.28 9.63 10.44
CA ARG A 32 15.56 10.76 11.06
C ARG A 32 15.47 11.91 10.05
N LYS A 33 14.64 11.80 9.00
CA LYS A 33 14.36 12.94 8.10
C LYS A 33 13.85 14.16 8.89
N ALA A 34 14.33 15.36 8.61
CA ALA A 34 13.63 16.57 9.06
C ALA A 34 12.33 16.72 8.26
N SER A 35 11.27 17.19 8.91
CA SER A 35 10.00 17.55 8.23
C SER A 35 10.29 18.54 7.11
N THR A 36 10.10 18.13 5.86
CA THR A 36 9.76 19.08 4.80
C THR A 36 8.25 18.99 4.66
N ALA A 37 7.54 19.88 5.34
CA ALA A 37 6.10 20.02 5.18
C ALA A 37 5.84 20.47 3.73
N GLY A 38 5.32 19.54 2.93
CA GLY A 38 4.94 19.80 1.54
C GLY A 38 4.99 18.53 0.71
N ARG A 39 3.86 18.20 0.10
CA ARG A 39 3.76 17.14 -0.91
C ARG A 39 4.71 17.47 -2.07
N PRO A 40 5.56 16.55 -2.54
CA PRO A 40 6.27 16.77 -3.80
C PRO A 40 5.24 16.89 -4.92
N THR A 41 5.18 18.05 -5.57
CA THR A 41 4.26 18.31 -6.67
C THR A 41 4.61 17.43 -7.87
N SER A 42 3.88 16.33 -8.04
CA SER A 42 3.93 15.47 -9.22
C SER A 42 3.47 16.26 -10.45
N THR A 43 4.38 16.55 -11.38
CA THR A 43 4.02 17.15 -12.66
C THR A 43 3.50 16.06 -13.60
N GLY A 44 2.18 16.00 -13.77
CA GLY A 44 1.49 15.10 -14.71
C GLY A 44 0.15 14.60 -14.17
N LYS A 45 -0.74 14.14 -15.07
CA LYS A 45 -2.02 13.57 -14.64
C LYS A 45 -1.78 12.34 -13.74
N PRO A 46 -2.39 12.27 -12.54
CA PRO A 46 -2.23 11.16 -11.60
C PRO A 46 -2.77 9.86 -12.19
N SER A 47 -2.21 8.71 -11.80
CA SER A 47 -2.74 7.38 -12.18
C SER A 47 -4.23 7.24 -11.82
N ILE A 48 -5.00 6.60 -12.71
CA ILE A 48 -6.42 6.31 -12.49
C ILE A 48 -6.53 4.82 -12.26
N PHE A 49 -7.02 4.40 -11.09
CA PHE A 49 -7.14 2.99 -10.74
C PHE A 49 -8.58 2.50 -10.84
N GLY A 50 -8.73 1.19 -11.02
CA GLY A 50 -10.02 0.53 -11.22
C GLY A 50 -10.50 0.57 -12.66
N HIS A 51 -11.80 0.35 -12.84
CA HIS A 51 -12.47 0.33 -14.14
C HIS A 51 -12.46 1.70 -14.82
N ILE A 52 -12.44 1.70 -16.15
CA ILE A 52 -12.67 2.91 -16.94
C ILE A 52 -14.12 2.89 -17.43
N PRO A 53 -14.89 3.99 -17.27
CA PRO A 53 -16.24 4.10 -17.80
C PRO A 53 -16.31 3.71 -19.28
N ASP A 54 -17.43 3.11 -19.68
CA ASP A 54 -17.74 2.66 -21.05
C ASP A 54 -16.91 1.49 -21.60
N TYR A 55 -15.93 0.98 -20.85
CA TYR A 55 -15.09 -0.15 -21.25
C TYR A 55 -15.19 -1.30 -20.23
N PRO A 56 -16.28 -2.10 -20.26
CA PRO A 56 -16.43 -3.26 -19.38
C PRO A 56 -15.41 -4.36 -19.69
N VAL A 57 -15.23 -5.28 -18.75
CA VAL A 57 -14.44 -6.50 -18.95
C VAL A 57 -14.89 -7.23 -20.22
N GLY A 58 -13.92 -7.64 -21.04
CA GLY A 58 -14.14 -8.22 -22.36
C GLY A 58 -14.05 -7.23 -23.52
N SER A 59 -13.93 -5.91 -23.26
CA SER A 59 -13.78 -4.90 -24.31
C SER A 59 -12.56 -5.17 -25.19
N LEU A 60 -12.76 -5.13 -26.51
CA LEU A 60 -11.74 -5.41 -27.53
C LEU A 60 -11.19 -4.12 -28.16
N PHE A 61 -9.92 -4.15 -28.51
CA PHE A 61 -9.19 -3.04 -29.12
C PHE A 61 -8.27 -3.55 -30.22
N ASP A 62 -8.22 -2.85 -31.34
CA ASP A 62 -7.41 -3.26 -32.49
C ASP A 62 -5.91 -3.19 -32.19
N ASP A 63 -5.48 -2.17 -31.43
CA ASP A 63 -4.07 -1.93 -31.13
C ASP A 63 -3.84 -1.21 -29.79
N ARG A 64 -2.57 -0.98 -29.46
CA ARG A 64 -2.14 -0.26 -28.25
C ARG A 64 -2.57 1.21 -28.24
N MET A 65 -2.75 1.83 -29.41
CA MET A 65 -3.18 3.22 -29.52
C MET A 65 -4.66 3.35 -29.15
N ALA A 66 -5.49 2.39 -29.54
CA ALA A 66 -6.90 2.30 -29.14
C ALA A 66 -7.04 2.08 -27.64
N VAL A 67 -6.26 1.16 -27.05
CA VAL A 67 -6.22 0.95 -25.58
C VAL A 67 -5.83 2.23 -24.84
N LYS A 68 -4.85 2.98 -25.36
CA LYS A 68 -4.43 4.26 -24.76
C LYS A 68 -5.48 5.35 -24.91
N SER A 69 -6.10 5.46 -26.09
CA SER A 69 -7.14 6.46 -26.36
C SER A 69 -8.38 6.24 -25.49
N ALA A 70 -8.68 4.97 -25.17
CA ALA A 70 -9.71 4.58 -24.22
C ALA A 70 -9.35 4.88 -22.75
N GLY A 71 -8.09 5.23 -22.45
CA GLY A 71 -7.64 5.54 -21.09
C GLY A 71 -7.29 4.32 -20.23
N LEU A 72 -7.34 3.11 -20.77
CA LEU A 72 -7.00 1.88 -20.02
C LEU A 72 -5.51 1.76 -19.72
N HIS A 73 -4.64 2.33 -20.57
CA HIS A 73 -3.19 2.29 -20.43
C HIS A 73 -2.55 3.61 -20.89
N ARG A 74 -1.49 4.09 -20.24
CA ARG A 74 -0.88 5.40 -20.58
C ARG A 74 0.09 5.35 -21.77
N HIS A 75 0.77 4.23 -21.93
CA HIS A 75 1.85 4.05 -22.90
C HIS A 75 1.41 3.19 -24.09
N GLU A 76 1.97 3.47 -25.26
CA GLU A 76 1.81 2.65 -26.48
C GLU A 76 2.81 1.51 -26.55
N VAL A 77 3.96 1.67 -25.90
CA VAL A 77 5.09 0.73 -25.94
C VAL A 77 5.21 -0.02 -24.61
N ASP A 78 5.43 0.71 -23.52
CA ASP A 78 5.68 0.12 -22.20
C ASP A 78 4.54 -0.82 -21.78
N GLU A 79 4.88 -1.98 -21.22
CA GLU A 79 3.90 -2.99 -20.80
C GLU A 79 3.29 -2.69 -19.43
N ILE A 80 3.95 -1.88 -18.61
CA ILE A 80 3.45 -1.44 -17.30
C ILE A 80 3.08 0.04 -17.39
N SER A 81 1.83 0.36 -17.08
CA SER A 81 1.36 1.73 -16.87
C SER A 81 1.43 2.06 -15.39
N GLY A 82 2.09 3.17 -15.06
CA GLY A 82 2.20 3.60 -13.67
C GLY A 82 3.32 4.58 -13.40
N ARG A 83 3.33 5.13 -12.19
CA ARG A 83 4.42 5.94 -11.66
C ARG A 83 4.83 5.40 -10.29
N PRO A 84 6.11 5.40 -9.92
CA PRO A 84 6.54 5.01 -8.57
C PRO A 84 5.84 5.75 -7.43
N SER A 85 5.47 7.02 -7.66
CA SER A 85 4.75 7.84 -6.68
C SER A 85 3.30 7.40 -6.48
N ASP A 86 2.64 6.97 -7.55
CA ASP A 86 1.19 6.78 -7.57
C ASP A 86 0.82 5.30 -7.41
N GLY A 87 1.61 4.40 -8.02
CA GLY A 87 1.24 3.01 -8.27
C GLY A 87 1.15 2.69 -9.76
N ALA A 88 1.14 1.40 -10.07
CA ALA A 88 0.83 0.85 -11.39
C ALA A 88 -0.68 0.67 -11.54
N ASP A 89 -1.25 1.28 -12.58
CA ASP A 89 -2.69 1.26 -12.85
C ASP A 89 -3.10 0.24 -13.91
N ALA A 90 -2.17 -0.20 -14.76
CA ALA A 90 -2.43 -1.26 -15.74
C ALA A 90 -1.17 -2.02 -16.13
N ILE A 91 -1.34 -3.26 -16.58
CA ILE A 91 -0.32 -4.04 -17.27
C ILE A 91 -0.86 -4.64 -18.57
N VAL A 92 0.03 -4.92 -19.51
CA VAL A 92 -0.25 -5.60 -20.77
C VAL A 92 0.43 -6.96 -20.78
N LEU A 93 -0.35 -8.03 -20.99
CA LEU A 93 0.14 -9.40 -21.18
C LEU A 93 0.13 -9.73 -22.67
N ASN A 94 1.28 -9.66 -23.33
CA ASN A 94 1.39 -9.88 -24.78
C ASN A 94 2.63 -10.69 -25.16
N GLY A 95 3.02 -11.65 -24.32
CA GLY A 95 4.15 -12.56 -24.57
C GLY A 95 5.52 -11.85 -24.54
N GLY A 96 5.66 -10.82 -23.70
CA GLY A 96 6.89 -10.04 -23.60
C GLY A 96 8.05 -10.83 -23.01
N TYR A 97 7.79 -11.73 -22.06
CA TYR A 97 8.81 -12.53 -21.40
C TYR A 97 8.50 -14.02 -21.46
N ARG A 98 9.54 -14.84 -21.69
CA ARG A 98 9.41 -16.32 -21.73
C ARG A 98 8.95 -16.86 -20.39
N GLU A 99 9.34 -16.19 -19.31
CA GLU A 99 9.00 -16.56 -17.96
C GLU A 99 7.56 -16.19 -17.57
N ASP A 100 6.82 -15.39 -18.35
CA ASP A 100 5.43 -15.07 -18.03
C ASP A 100 4.57 -16.35 -17.94
N PHE A 101 3.72 -16.40 -16.92
CA PHE A 101 2.79 -17.51 -16.72
C PHE A 101 1.40 -16.95 -16.42
N ASP A 102 0.39 -17.46 -17.11
CA ASP A 102 -0.97 -16.94 -17.10
C ASP A 102 -1.96 -18.11 -17.11
N GLU A 103 -2.79 -18.19 -16.07
CA GLU A 103 -3.87 -19.17 -15.90
C GLU A 103 -5.25 -18.49 -15.84
N GLY A 104 -5.36 -17.26 -16.38
CA GLY A 104 -6.57 -16.46 -16.28
C GLY A 104 -6.60 -15.72 -14.95
N ASP A 105 -7.14 -16.35 -13.90
CA ASP A 105 -7.32 -15.68 -12.59
C ASP A 105 -6.01 -15.52 -11.80
N TYR A 106 -4.95 -16.20 -12.23
CA TYR A 106 -3.61 -16.06 -11.68
C TYR A 106 -2.62 -15.73 -12.79
N VAL A 107 -1.80 -14.71 -12.54
CA VAL A 107 -0.73 -14.30 -13.43
C VAL A 107 0.55 -14.18 -12.63
N LEU A 108 1.62 -14.83 -13.09
CA LEU A 108 2.97 -14.58 -12.62
C LEU A 108 3.71 -13.76 -13.69
N TYR A 109 3.72 -12.46 -13.47
CA TYR A 109 4.19 -11.45 -14.43
C TYR A 109 5.67 -11.12 -14.23
N THR A 110 6.42 -10.95 -15.32
CA THR A 110 7.80 -10.47 -15.29
C THR A 110 7.86 -8.95 -15.29
N GLY A 111 8.66 -8.37 -14.40
CA GLY A 111 8.96 -6.94 -14.42
C GLY A 111 9.63 -6.51 -15.74
N GLN A 112 9.69 -5.20 -15.96
CA GLN A 112 10.33 -4.62 -17.13
C GLN A 112 11.83 -4.38 -16.93
N GLY A 113 12.58 -4.34 -18.05
CA GLY A 113 13.98 -3.91 -18.10
C GLY A 113 15.00 -5.03 -18.25
N GLY A 114 16.28 -4.65 -18.25
CA GLY A 114 17.45 -5.54 -18.37
C GLY A 114 17.60 -6.25 -19.73
N ARG A 115 16.94 -5.72 -20.77
CA ARG A 115 17.14 -6.12 -22.18
C ARG A 115 17.73 -4.96 -22.97
N LYS A 116 18.79 -5.23 -23.74
CA LYS A 116 19.31 -4.29 -24.73
C LYS A 116 18.34 -4.15 -25.91
N ASN A 117 18.40 -3.03 -26.63
CA ASN A 117 17.54 -2.77 -27.79
C ASN A 117 17.60 -3.94 -28.80
N GLY A 118 16.44 -4.51 -29.13
CA GLY A 118 16.32 -5.62 -30.06
C GLY A 118 16.61 -7.01 -29.47
N ALA A 119 16.96 -7.11 -28.19
CA ALA A 119 17.14 -8.41 -27.53
C ALA A 119 15.79 -9.07 -27.22
N THR A 120 15.67 -10.35 -27.55
CA THR A 120 14.50 -11.19 -27.25
C THR A 120 14.62 -11.96 -25.93
N HIS A 121 15.77 -11.83 -25.25
CA HIS A 121 16.14 -12.56 -24.04
C HIS A 121 16.77 -11.60 -23.01
N GLN A 122 16.88 -12.04 -21.76
CA GLN A 122 17.39 -11.19 -20.69
C GLN A 122 18.91 -11.03 -20.79
N THR A 123 19.41 -9.80 -20.78
CA THR A 123 20.85 -9.52 -20.94
C THR A 123 21.51 -8.98 -19.67
N GLU A 124 20.73 -8.38 -18.78
CA GLU A 124 21.20 -7.69 -17.58
C GLU A 124 20.16 -7.82 -16.45
N ASP A 125 20.61 -7.63 -15.21
CA ASP A 125 19.71 -7.67 -14.05
C ASP A 125 18.67 -6.55 -14.15
N GLN A 126 17.42 -6.89 -13.85
CA GLN A 126 16.37 -5.89 -13.68
C GLN A 126 16.60 -5.09 -12.39
N THR A 127 16.01 -3.89 -12.36
CA THR A 127 16.07 -2.99 -11.21
C THR A 127 14.67 -2.61 -10.75
N LEU A 128 14.49 -2.36 -9.44
CA LEU A 128 13.26 -1.79 -8.87
C LEU A 128 13.14 -0.30 -9.20
N THR A 129 12.88 0.00 -10.45
CA THR A 129 12.66 1.36 -10.95
C THR A 129 11.45 1.40 -11.87
N ARG A 130 10.93 2.60 -12.14
CA ARG A 130 9.84 2.82 -13.12
C ARG A 130 8.63 1.91 -12.83
N GLY A 131 8.18 1.13 -13.83
CA GLY A 131 7.02 0.23 -13.72
C GLY A 131 7.17 -0.83 -12.64
N ASN A 132 8.37 -1.36 -12.41
CA ASN A 132 8.59 -2.36 -11.36
C ASN A 132 8.33 -1.76 -9.98
N LEU A 133 8.82 -0.54 -9.73
CA LEU A 133 8.59 0.16 -8.48
C LEU A 133 7.12 0.58 -8.33
N ALA A 134 6.46 0.94 -9.44
CA ALA A 134 5.03 1.24 -9.46
C ALA A 134 4.16 0.00 -9.11
N LEU A 135 4.52 -1.19 -9.60
CA LEU A 135 3.83 -2.44 -9.23
C LEU A 135 3.99 -2.76 -7.75
N VAL A 136 5.19 -2.55 -7.17
CA VAL A 136 5.37 -2.74 -5.72
C VAL A 136 4.57 -1.72 -4.91
N LYS A 137 4.43 -0.47 -5.39
CA LYS A 137 3.56 0.51 -4.76
C LYS A 137 2.10 0.03 -4.77
N SER A 138 1.62 -0.50 -5.91
CA SER A 138 0.27 -1.09 -6.01
C SER A 138 0.07 -2.30 -5.10
N GLU A 139 1.07 -3.17 -4.95
CA GLU A 139 1.05 -4.25 -3.95
C GLU A 139 0.93 -3.71 -2.53
N THR A 140 1.82 -2.78 -2.17
CA THR A 140 1.93 -2.22 -0.82
C THR A 140 0.64 -1.52 -0.38
N ASP A 141 0.00 -0.80 -1.31
CA ASP A 141 -1.21 -0.04 -1.04
C ASP A 141 -2.49 -0.81 -1.38
N GLY A 142 -2.37 -2.02 -1.93
CA GLY A 142 -3.48 -2.85 -2.37
C GLY A 142 -4.30 -2.25 -3.51
N LEU A 143 -3.67 -1.49 -4.41
CA LEU A 143 -4.30 -0.82 -5.54
C LEU A 143 -4.61 -1.82 -6.66
N PRO A 144 -5.80 -1.73 -7.30
CA PRO A 144 -6.16 -2.61 -8.40
C PRO A 144 -5.42 -2.24 -9.68
N VAL A 145 -4.97 -3.26 -10.41
CA VAL A 145 -4.23 -3.15 -11.67
C VAL A 145 -5.10 -3.70 -12.80
N ARG A 146 -5.38 -2.89 -13.82
CA ARG A 146 -6.07 -3.38 -15.03
C ARG A 146 -5.17 -4.35 -15.80
N VAL A 147 -5.68 -5.51 -16.16
CA VAL A 147 -4.98 -6.45 -17.04
C VAL A 147 -5.53 -6.36 -18.46
N ILE A 148 -4.64 -6.15 -19.42
CA ILE A 148 -4.97 -6.09 -20.84
C ILE A 148 -4.22 -7.21 -21.55
N ARG A 149 -4.95 -8.23 -22.04
CA ARG A 149 -4.34 -9.35 -22.77
C ARG A 149 -4.24 -9.04 -24.25
N GLY A 150 -3.05 -9.18 -24.82
CA GLY A 150 -2.80 -9.05 -26.25
C GLY A 150 -2.71 -10.40 -26.94
N HIS A 151 -2.94 -10.43 -28.26
CA HIS A 151 -3.02 -11.66 -29.06
C HIS A 151 -1.77 -12.55 -29.05
N ARG A 152 -0.62 -12.06 -28.57
CA ARG A 152 0.62 -12.85 -28.46
C ARG A 152 0.85 -13.40 -27.04
N GLY A 153 -0.11 -13.24 -26.13
CA GLY A 153 -0.03 -13.80 -24.79
C GLY A 153 -0.29 -15.30 -24.75
N ALA A 154 -0.72 -15.79 -23.58
CA ALA A 154 -0.98 -17.21 -23.36
C ALA A 154 -2.11 -17.76 -24.27
N GLU A 155 -1.88 -18.97 -24.80
CA GLU A 155 -2.83 -19.68 -25.65
C GLU A 155 -4.12 -20.00 -24.87
N GLY A 156 -5.27 -19.90 -25.53
CA GLY A 156 -6.59 -20.12 -24.91
C GLY A 156 -7.09 -18.97 -24.02
N LEU A 157 -6.20 -18.10 -23.55
CA LEU A 157 -6.55 -16.93 -22.73
C LEU A 157 -6.48 -15.63 -23.54
N SER A 158 -5.57 -15.52 -24.50
CA SER A 158 -5.39 -14.32 -25.30
C SER A 158 -6.44 -14.17 -26.40
N PRO A 159 -6.81 -12.94 -26.81
CA PRO A 159 -7.70 -12.74 -27.95
C PRO A 159 -7.02 -13.21 -29.25
N ALA A 160 -7.82 -13.61 -30.25
CA ALA A 160 -7.28 -14.06 -31.54
C ALA A 160 -6.52 -12.96 -32.31
N SER A 161 -6.85 -11.69 -32.05
CA SER A 161 -6.19 -10.51 -32.62
C SER A 161 -6.36 -9.31 -31.69
N GLY A 162 -5.53 -8.29 -31.83
CA GLY A 162 -5.61 -7.06 -31.05
C GLY A 162 -5.35 -7.27 -29.55
N TYR A 163 -6.14 -6.58 -28.73
CA TYR A 163 -6.07 -6.54 -27.27
C TYR A 163 -7.46 -6.64 -26.65
N ARG A 164 -7.55 -7.21 -25.45
CA ARG A 164 -8.78 -7.32 -24.67
C ARG A 164 -8.53 -6.85 -23.24
N TYR A 165 -9.48 -6.08 -22.70
CA TYR A 165 -9.48 -5.74 -21.29
C TYR A 165 -10.07 -6.88 -20.47
N ASP A 166 -9.28 -7.44 -19.55
CA ASP A 166 -9.64 -8.67 -18.81
C ASP A 166 -9.85 -8.39 -17.31
N GLY A 167 -10.24 -7.16 -16.97
CA GLY A 167 -10.64 -6.82 -15.61
C GLY A 167 -9.48 -6.41 -14.71
N LEU A 168 -9.76 -6.43 -13.41
CA LEU A 168 -8.87 -5.92 -12.38
C LEU A 168 -8.18 -7.06 -11.66
N TYR A 169 -6.94 -6.81 -11.28
CA TYR A 169 -6.12 -7.75 -10.54
C TYR A 169 -5.47 -7.03 -9.35
N ARG A 170 -5.22 -7.78 -8.27
CA ARG A 170 -4.40 -7.34 -7.14
C ARG A 170 -3.02 -7.97 -7.27
N VAL A 171 -1.98 -7.16 -7.07
CA VAL A 171 -0.63 -7.70 -6.85
C VAL A 171 -0.57 -8.23 -5.42
N GLU A 172 -0.45 -9.55 -5.27
CA GLU A 172 -0.40 -10.20 -3.95
C GLU A 172 1.01 -10.19 -3.37
N ARG A 173 2.02 -10.32 -4.24
CA ARG A 173 3.40 -10.48 -3.83
C ARG A 173 4.37 -10.16 -4.96
N HIS A 174 5.51 -9.57 -4.62
CA HIS A 174 6.67 -9.53 -5.50
C HIS A 174 7.88 -10.29 -4.94
N PHE A 175 8.74 -10.76 -5.84
CA PHE A 175 10.05 -11.32 -5.50
C PHE A 175 11.00 -11.16 -6.69
N HIS A 176 12.26 -11.58 -6.55
CA HIS A 176 13.21 -11.66 -7.65
C HIS A 176 13.74 -13.08 -7.77
N GLN A 177 14.06 -13.49 -9.00
CA GLN A 177 14.70 -14.77 -9.29
C GLN A 177 15.65 -14.62 -10.49
N ARG A 178 16.50 -15.62 -10.73
CA ARG A 178 17.26 -15.66 -11.99
C ARG A 178 16.32 -16.03 -13.14
N SER A 179 16.43 -15.30 -14.24
CA SER A 179 15.85 -15.67 -15.53
C SER A 179 16.50 -16.94 -16.08
N THR A 180 15.90 -17.51 -17.13
CA THR A 180 16.48 -18.63 -17.87
C THR A 180 17.87 -18.30 -18.42
N ASP A 181 18.12 -17.02 -18.73
CA ASP A 181 19.37 -16.54 -19.30
C ASP A 181 20.42 -16.16 -18.24
N GLY A 182 20.07 -16.20 -16.96
CA GLY A 182 20.99 -15.97 -15.83
C GLY A 182 20.77 -14.69 -15.03
N PRO A 183 20.55 -13.51 -15.65
CA PRO A 183 20.31 -12.27 -14.91
C PRO A 183 19.04 -12.30 -14.06
N PHE A 184 19.00 -11.50 -13.01
CA PHE A 184 17.84 -11.35 -12.15
C PHE A 184 16.68 -10.64 -12.84
N ILE A 185 15.48 -11.15 -12.60
CA ILE A 185 14.20 -10.57 -13.03
C ILE A 185 13.29 -10.41 -11.81
N TYR A 186 12.46 -9.38 -11.81
CA TYR A 186 11.38 -9.23 -10.83
C TYR A 186 10.16 -10.01 -11.28
N ARG A 187 9.48 -10.61 -10.31
CA ARG A 187 8.28 -11.43 -10.49
C ARG A 187 7.18 -10.88 -9.60
N PHE A 188 5.99 -10.78 -10.17
CA PHE A 188 4.80 -10.27 -9.51
C PHE A 188 3.69 -11.31 -9.62
N GLU A 189 3.14 -11.71 -8.49
CA GLU A 189 1.96 -12.58 -8.41
C GLU A 189 0.72 -11.69 -8.42
N LEU A 190 -0.12 -11.85 -9.45
CA LEU A 190 -1.38 -11.13 -9.57
C LEU A 190 -2.55 -12.11 -9.50
N ARG A 191 -3.60 -11.70 -8.79
CA ARG A 191 -4.88 -12.40 -8.72
C ARG A 191 -6.00 -11.54 -9.25
N HIS A 192 -6.88 -12.14 -10.04
CA HIS A 192 -8.12 -11.49 -10.46
C HIS A 192 -8.95 -11.10 -9.23
N ILE A 193 -9.54 -9.91 -9.26
CA ILE A 193 -10.49 -9.47 -8.24
C ILE A 193 -11.88 -9.35 -8.89
N GLU A 194 -12.90 -9.83 -8.19
CA GLU A 194 -14.28 -9.69 -8.62
C GLU A 194 -14.73 -8.23 -8.51
N ASP A 195 -15.70 -7.81 -9.32
CA ASP A 195 -16.16 -6.41 -9.38
C ASP A 195 -16.80 -5.93 -8.06
N ASP A 196 -17.28 -6.85 -7.23
CA ASP A 196 -17.79 -6.58 -5.90
C ASP A 196 -16.71 -6.62 -4.80
N ASP A 197 -15.44 -6.83 -5.17
CA ASP A 197 -14.32 -6.72 -4.23
C ASP A 197 -14.26 -5.27 -3.69
N PRO A 198 -14.28 -5.10 -2.36
CA PRO A 198 -14.22 -3.79 -1.69
C PRO A 198 -13.12 -2.82 -2.15
N SER A 199 -12.03 -3.32 -2.71
CA SER A 199 -10.88 -2.53 -3.15
C SER A 199 -11.03 -1.90 -4.54
N VAL A 200 -12.12 -2.19 -5.25
CA VAL A 200 -12.37 -1.75 -6.64
C VAL A 200 -12.82 -0.28 -6.76
N LYS A 201 -12.95 0.46 -5.65
CA LYS A 201 -13.37 1.88 -5.70
C LYS A 201 -12.36 2.73 -6.51
N PRO A 202 -12.84 3.60 -7.43
CA PRO A 202 -11.96 4.39 -8.29
C PRO A 202 -11.09 5.31 -7.43
N PHE A 203 -9.79 5.17 -7.60
CA PHE A 203 -8.78 5.92 -6.86
C PHE A 203 -8.26 7.06 -7.73
N SER A 204 -8.42 8.30 -7.26
CA SER A 204 -7.77 9.47 -7.82
C SER A 204 -6.95 10.15 -6.73
N VAL A 205 -5.64 10.25 -6.91
CA VAL A 205 -4.79 11.00 -5.97
C VAL A 205 -4.97 12.51 -6.24
N THR A 206 -5.82 13.17 -5.46
CA THR A 206 -6.03 14.64 -5.50
C THR A 206 -5.22 15.35 -4.41
N ASP A 207 -4.98 16.66 -4.54
CA ASP A 207 -4.33 17.49 -3.51
C ASP A 207 -5.27 17.80 -2.33
N GLU A 208 -6.58 17.87 -2.60
CA GLU A 208 -7.60 18.03 -1.57
C GLU A 208 -7.83 16.69 -0.85
N PRO A 209 -8.12 16.71 0.47
CA PRO A 209 -8.48 15.51 1.21
C PRO A 209 -9.67 14.84 0.52
N PRO A 210 -9.61 13.53 0.24
CA PRO A 210 -10.69 12.83 -0.44
C PRO A 210 -11.97 12.86 0.41
N ASP A 211 -13.12 12.89 -0.26
CA ASP A 211 -14.42 12.71 0.39
C ASP A 211 -14.42 11.35 1.11
N GLY A 212 -14.55 11.41 2.44
CA GLY A 212 -14.65 10.24 3.29
C GLY A 212 -16.06 9.66 3.30
N ASP A 213 -16.18 8.42 3.77
CA ASP A 213 -17.46 7.73 3.92
C ASP A 213 -17.87 7.74 5.40
N GLU A 214 -18.90 8.53 5.75
CA GLU A 214 -19.43 8.56 7.11
C GLU A 214 -20.06 7.22 7.53
N ALA A 215 -20.50 6.41 6.56
CA ALA A 215 -21.18 5.14 6.79
C ALA A 215 -20.66 4.06 5.83
N PRO A 216 -19.42 3.56 6.05
CA PRO A 216 -18.76 2.65 5.11
C PRO A 216 -19.61 1.42 4.79
N ALA A 217 -19.87 1.22 3.50
CA ALA A 217 -20.66 0.10 2.98
C ALA A 217 -20.04 -1.27 3.34
N ARG A 218 -20.90 -2.28 3.53
CA ARG A 218 -20.49 -3.65 3.89
C ARG A 218 -20.59 -4.55 2.66
N ALA A 219 -19.53 -5.30 2.36
CA ALA A 219 -19.58 -6.40 1.40
C ALA A 219 -19.65 -7.75 2.14
N HIS A 220 -20.46 -8.68 1.63
CA HIS A 220 -20.62 -10.02 2.18
C HIS A 220 -19.54 -10.97 1.65
N GLY A 221 -18.35 -10.96 2.26
CA GLY A 221 -17.34 -12.02 2.10
C GLY A 221 -17.29 -12.91 3.35
N THR A 222 -16.90 -14.18 3.21
CA THR A 222 -16.82 -15.20 4.29
C THR A 222 -15.83 -14.87 5.43
N THR A 223 -15.22 -13.70 5.40
CA THR A 223 -14.70 -12.97 6.57
C THR A 223 -15.17 -11.52 6.43
N GLN A 224 -15.75 -10.95 7.48
CA GLN A 224 -16.27 -9.59 7.50
C GLN A 224 -15.12 -8.58 7.27
N ARG A 225 -14.78 -8.30 6.02
CA ARG A 225 -13.81 -7.27 5.65
C ARG A 225 -14.58 -6.01 5.30
N ILE A 226 -14.48 -5.01 6.16
CA ILE A 226 -15.04 -3.69 5.94
C ILE A 226 -14.37 -3.06 4.71
N VAL A 227 -15.18 -2.46 3.85
CA VAL A 227 -14.73 -1.73 2.66
C VAL A 227 -13.94 -0.51 3.13
N ARG A 228 -12.62 -0.54 2.97
CA ARG A 228 -11.73 0.61 3.27
C ARG A 228 -11.52 1.39 1.98
N ASN A 229 -11.89 2.66 1.96
CA ASN A 229 -11.48 3.59 0.92
C ASN A 229 -9.97 3.78 1.04
N THR A 230 -9.23 3.16 0.14
CA THR A 230 -7.77 3.23 0.09
C THR A 230 -7.29 4.67 -0.12
N GLN A 231 -8.11 5.60 -0.64
CA GLN A 231 -7.73 7.00 -0.87
C GLN A 231 -7.54 7.77 0.43
N VAL A 232 -8.41 7.55 1.42
CA VAL A 232 -8.36 8.23 2.72
C VAL A 232 -7.06 7.90 3.45
N THR A 233 -6.75 6.61 3.54
CA THR A 233 -5.53 6.14 4.22
C THR A 233 -4.27 6.54 3.47
N GLN A 234 -4.28 6.48 2.13
CA GLN A 234 -3.13 6.88 1.34
C GLN A 234 -2.86 8.38 1.40
N TRP A 235 -3.91 9.22 1.38
CA TRP A 235 -3.75 10.67 1.52
C TRP A 235 -3.08 11.02 2.85
N VAL A 236 -3.48 10.38 3.95
CA VAL A 236 -2.82 10.56 5.25
C VAL A 236 -1.39 10.04 5.22
N LYS A 237 -1.11 8.86 4.66
CA LYS A 237 0.28 8.35 4.53
C LYS A 237 1.18 9.32 3.75
N ASP A 238 0.68 9.88 2.66
CA ASP A 238 1.40 10.84 1.81
C ASP A 238 1.67 12.16 2.54
N LEU A 239 0.70 12.67 3.31
CA LEU A 239 0.85 13.89 4.11
C LEU A 239 2.02 13.81 5.10
N TYR A 240 2.35 12.60 5.56
CA TYR A 240 3.43 12.34 6.50
C TYR A 240 4.70 11.76 5.88
N ASP A 241 4.82 11.64 4.55
CA ASP A 241 5.94 10.96 3.87
C ASP A 241 6.18 9.54 4.42
N GLY A 242 5.09 8.83 4.75
CA GLY A 242 5.12 7.51 5.38
C GLY A 242 5.75 7.46 6.77
N ARG A 243 5.93 8.60 7.43
CA ARG A 243 6.43 8.66 8.81
C ARG A 243 5.34 8.34 9.81
N CYS A 244 5.66 7.50 10.78
CA CYS A 244 4.76 7.26 11.92
C CYS A 244 4.52 8.54 12.73
N GLN A 245 3.26 8.92 12.92
CA GLN A 245 2.88 10.10 13.70
C GLN A 245 3.22 9.96 15.19
N ILE A 246 3.20 8.72 15.70
CA ILE A 246 3.47 8.42 17.12
C ILE A 246 4.97 8.33 17.37
N CYS A 247 5.69 7.40 16.70
CA CYS A 247 7.10 7.17 16.98
C CYS A 247 8.09 7.99 16.13
N GLY A 248 7.64 8.56 15.01
CA GLY A 248 8.49 9.31 14.09
C GLY A 248 9.40 8.46 13.19
N VAL A 249 9.36 7.12 13.33
CA VAL A 249 10.10 6.21 12.45
C VAL A 249 9.48 6.17 11.06
N SER A 250 10.33 6.19 10.04
CA SER A 250 10.02 5.83 8.67
C SER A 250 10.68 4.47 8.39
N LEU A 251 9.90 3.45 8.05
CA LEU A 251 10.44 2.12 7.77
C LEU A 251 10.91 2.05 6.32
N LEU A 252 12.22 2.00 6.11
CA LEU A 252 12.80 1.90 4.77
C LEU A 252 12.82 0.44 4.31
N THR A 253 12.23 0.19 3.16
CA THR A 253 12.32 -1.07 2.42
C THR A 253 13.11 -0.83 1.14
N PRO A 254 13.53 -1.89 0.42
CA PRO A 254 14.09 -1.73 -0.93
C PRO A 254 13.16 -1.02 -1.93
N THR A 255 11.89 -0.85 -1.58
CA THR A 255 10.82 -0.37 -2.45
C THR A 255 10.25 0.98 -2.02
N GLY A 256 10.73 1.54 -0.90
CA GLY A 256 10.33 2.85 -0.40
C GLY A 256 10.08 2.90 1.10
N VAL A 257 9.32 3.90 1.54
CA VAL A 257 8.89 4.01 2.94
C VAL A 257 7.60 3.21 3.15
N TYR A 258 7.59 2.31 4.13
CA TYR A 258 6.40 1.55 4.53
C TYR A 258 5.72 2.16 5.76
N SER A 259 4.39 2.29 5.69
CA SER A 259 3.51 2.77 6.76
C SER A 259 2.08 2.28 6.55
N GLU A 260 1.29 2.33 7.61
CA GLU A 260 -0.10 1.87 7.64
C GLU A 260 -1.02 3.03 8.02
N GLY A 261 -2.17 3.15 7.33
CA GLY A 261 -3.24 4.05 7.72
C GLY A 261 -4.13 3.37 8.76
N ALA A 262 -4.04 3.82 10.00
CA ALA A 262 -4.75 3.26 11.14
C ALA A 262 -5.96 4.13 11.51
N HIS A 263 -7.16 3.56 11.51
CA HIS A 263 -8.35 4.28 11.96
C HIS A 263 -8.32 4.45 13.49
N VAL A 264 -8.48 5.67 14.00
CA VAL A 264 -8.46 5.97 15.44
C VAL A 264 -9.68 5.34 16.13
N ARG A 265 -10.87 5.59 15.58
CA ARG A 265 -12.07 4.79 15.86
C ARG A 265 -12.18 3.70 14.80
N PRO A 266 -12.06 2.40 15.15
CA PRO A 266 -12.12 1.31 14.21
C PRO A 266 -13.41 1.33 13.40
N LEU A 267 -13.31 0.98 12.11
CA LEU A 267 -14.47 0.83 11.26
C LEU A 267 -15.31 -0.39 11.67
N GLY A 268 -16.59 -0.35 11.32
CA GLY A 268 -17.53 -1.47 11.47
C GLY A 268 -17.79 -1.89 12.92
N ARG A 269 -18.69 -2.86 13.11
CA ARG A 269 -19.15 -3.25 14.45
C ARG A 269 -18.01 -3.84 15.29
N PRO A 270 -17.99 -3.57 16.61
CA PRO A 270 -18.97 -2.80 17.38
C PRO A 270 -18.69 -1.28 17.40
N HIS A 271 -17.63 -0.82 16.76
CA HIS A 271 -17.15 0.55 16.92
C HIS A 271 -17.80 1.52 15.95
N ASP A 272 -18.11 1.09 14.73
CA ASP A 272 -18.78 1.86 13.67
C ASP A 272 -18.12 3.25 13.45
N GLY A 273 -16.78 3.25 13.36
CA GLY A 273 -16.01 4.43 12.94
C GLY A 273 -16.24 4.79 11.48
N ALA A 274 -16.07 6.07 11.17
CA ALA A 274 -16.20 6.62 9.82
C ALA A 274 -14.88 6.51 9.05
N ASP A 275 -14.95 6.29 7.75
CA ASP A 275 -13.78 6.19 6.88
C ASP A 275 -13.43 7.57 6.30
N MET A 276 -12.88 8.44 7.15
CA MET A 276 -12.55 9.83 6.84
C MET A 276 -11.12 10.16 7.23
N VAL A 277 -10.51 11.13 6.55
CA VAL A 277 -9.13 11.59 6.86
C VAL A 277 -9.00 12.01 8.32
N SER A 278 -10.06 12.60 8.89
CA SER A 278 -10.14 13.02 10.28
C SER A 278 -10.12 11.88 11.31
N ASN A 279 -10.26 10.62 10.87
CA ASN A 279 -10.27 9.42 11.70
C ASN A 279 -9.06 8.52 11.41
N VAL A 280 -8.04 8.96 10.69
CA VAL A 280 -6.91 8.10 10.29
C VAL A 280 -5.58 8.68 10.73
N LEU A 281 -4.66 7.81 11.17
CA LEU A 281 -3.27 8.12 11.45
C LEU A 281 -2.33 7.34 10.53
N CYS A 282 -1.24 7.97 10.11
CA CYS A 282 -0.10 7.28 9.48
C CYS A 282 0.80 6.70 10.58
N LEU A 283 0.86 5.38 10.71
CA LEU A 283 1.59 4.67 11.77
C LEU A 283 2.55 3.62 11.20
N CYS A 284 3.57 3.25 11.97
CA CYS A 284 4.31 2.01 11.72
C CYS A 284 3.53 0.81 12.28
N PRO A 285 3.80 -0.44 11.83
CA PRO A 285 3.10 -1.64 12.27
C PRO A 285 3.05 -1.80 13.80
N ASN A 286 4.16 -1.48 14.47
CA ASN A 286 4.22 -1.59 15.93
C ASN A 286 3.25 -0.62 16.61
N CYS A 287 3.26 0.65 16.23
CA CYS A 287 2.37 1.65 16.81
C CYS A 287 0.91 1.43 16.42
N HIS A 288 0.65 0.92 15.21
CA HIS A 288 -0.69 0.56 14.78
C HIS A 288 -1.29 -0.54 15.65
N VAL A 289 -0.56 -1.64 15.84
CA VAL A 289 -1.02 -2.73 16.72
C VAL A 289 -1.23 -2.25 18.15
N LEU A 290 -0.34 -1.40 18.68
CA LEU A 290 -0.51 -0.83 20.02
C LEU A 290 -1.76 0.04 20.14
N LEU A 291 -2.08 0.83 19.11
CA LEU A 291 -3.31 1.63 19.07
C LEU A 291 -4.55 0.73 19.03
N ASP A 292 -4.60 -0.23 18.11
CA ASP A 292 -5.73 -1.15 17.93
C ASP A 292 -6.03 -1.98 19.17
N LYS A 293 -5.00 -2.28 19.97
CA LYS A 293 -5.11 -3.05 21.21
C LYS A 293 -5.28 -2.18 22.46
N GLY A 294 -5.42 -0.86 22.30
CA GLY A 294 -5.60 0.06 23.43
C GLY A 294 -4.39 0.14 24.36
N ALA A 295 -3.20 -0.28 23.90
CA ALA A 295 -1.97 -0.21 24.70
C ALA A 295 -1.36 1.19 24.72
N ILE A 296 -1.75 2.04 23.76
CA ILE A 296 -1.46 3.48 23.75
C ILE A 296 -2.76 4.25 23.63
N ARG A 297 -2.83 5.41 24.28
CA ARG A 297 -3.94 6.37 24.14
C ARG A 297 -3.41 7.74 23.78
N VAL A 298 -4.22 8.54 23.12
CA VAL A 298 -3.89 9.93 22.80
C VAL A 298 -4.84 10.82 23.58
N ASP A 299 -4.29 11.81 24.27
CA ASP A 299 -5.10 12.83 24.95
C ASP A 299 -5.76 13.75 23.89
N PRO A 300 -7.09 13.95 23.91
CA PRO A 300 -7.80 14.66 22.86
C PRO A 300 -7.55 16.18 22.86
N GLU A 301 -7.06 16.76 23.96
CA GLU A 301 -6.81 18.20 24.09
C GLU A 301 -5.36 18.55 23.79
N THR A 302 -4.43 17.76 24.32
CA THR A 302 -2.98 18.02 24.26
C THR A 302 -2.27 17.23 23.18
N PHE A 303 -2.93 16.21 22.62
CA PHE A 303 -2.34 15.22 21.73
C PHE A 303 -1.15 14.46 22.34
N MET A 304 -1.04 14.43 23.66
CA MET A 304 -0.04 13.63 24.36
C MET A 304 -0.36 12.14 24.18
N VAL A 305 0.60 11.36 23.70
CA VAL A 305 0.52 9.91 23.61
C VAL A 305 1.00 9.30 24.93
N LEU A 306 0.16 8.48 25.53
CA LEU A 306 0.42 7.80 26.79
C LEU A 306 0.45 6.28 26.56
N ASP A 307 1.40 5.62 27.20
CA ASP A 307 1.39 4.16 27.34
C ASP A 307 0.38 3.79 28.44
N VAL A 308 -0.62 2.98 28.10
CA VAL A 308 -1.73 2.66 28.99
C VAL A 308 -1.29 1.71 30.11
N LEU A 309 -0.29 0.86 29.86
CA LEU A 309 0.18 -0.12 30.84
C LEU A 309 1.02 0.52 31.94
N THR A 310 1.85 1.50 31.57
CA THR A 310 2.81 2.14 32.47
C THR A 310 2.38 3.53 32.93
N GLY A 311 1.38 4.14 32.27
CA GLY A 311 0.98 5.52 32.47
C GLY A 311 2.03 6.55 32.01
N SER A 312 3.10 6.11 31.37
CA SER A 312 4.21 6.97 30.97
C SER A 312 3.89 7.76 29.71
N GLU A 313 4.40 8.99 29.63
CA GLU A 313 4.38 9.80 28.42
C GLU A 313 5.30 9.17 27.36
N VAL A 314 4.71 8.83 26.21
CA VAL A 314 5.43 8.37 25.02
C VAL A 314 5.92 9.58 24.22
N GLY A 315 5.12 10.64 24.16
CA GLY A 315 5.45 11.90 23.50
C GLY A 315 4.23 12.52 22.82
N VAL A 316 4.39 13.69 22.20
CA VAL A 316 3.28 14.39 21.53
C VAL A 316 3.06 13.83 20.11
N LEU A 317 1.81 13.58 19.74
CA LEU A 317 1.43 13.14 18.40
C LEU A 317 1.87 14.17 17.36
N ARG A 318 2.54 13.72 16.29
CA ARG A 318 2.96 14.61 15.21
C ARG A 318 1.77 14.93 14.31
N LEU A 319 1.32 16.17 14.36
CA LEU A 319 0.26 16.69 13.48
C LEU A 319 0.86 17.63 12.44
N ALA A 320 0.67 17.29 11.16
CA ALA A 320 1.06 18.13 10.04
C ALA A 320 0.00 19.22 9.84
N ALA A 321 0.43 20.39 9.36
CA ALA A 321 -0.50 21.43 8.95
C ALA A 321 -1.42 20.89 7.85
N GLY A 322 -2.73 21.00 8.05
CA GLY A 322 -3.73 20.50 7.09
C GLY A 322 -4.24 19.09 7.35
N HIS A 323 -3.79 18.35 8.38
CA HIS A 323 -4.46 17.12 8.81
C HIS A 323 -5.66 17.47 9.73
N PRO A 324 -6.93 17.34 9.29
CA PRO A 324 -8.08 17.70 10.10
C PRO A 324 -8.48 16.56 11.07
N LEU A 325 -7.55 16.10 11.91
CA LEU A 325 -7.82 15.02 12.87
C LEU A 325 -8.89 15.47 13.89
N ASP A 326 -9.97 14.70 14.01
CA ASP A 326 -11.12 15.08 14.85
C ASP A 326 -11.01 14.45 16.25
N ALA A 327 -10.99 15.30 17.27
CA ALA A 327 -10.86 14.93 18.67
C ALA A 327 -11.93 13.94 19.13
N LYS A 328 -13.11 13.90 18.49
CA LYS A 328 -14.17 12.94 18.85
C LYS A 328 -13.75 11.48 18.65
N PHE A 329 -12.89 11.20 17.67
CA PHE A 329 -12.41 9.84 17.42
C PHE A 329 -11.33 9.46 18.43
N ILE A 330 -10.48 10.41 18.83
CA ILE A 330 -9.49 10.23 19.89
C ILE A 330 -10.18 9.98 21.23
N ASP A 331 -11.21 10.76 21.55
CA ASP A 331 -12.01 10.60 22.76
C ASP A 331 -12.71 9.24 22.79
N TYR A 332 -13.31 8.82 21.67
CA TYR A 332 -13.89 7.48 21.54
C TYR A 332 -12.86 6.37 21.78
N HIS A 333 -11.69 6.44 21.14
CA HIS A 333 -10.62 5.46 21.33
C HIS A 333 -10.19 5.39 22.80
N SER A 334 -9.98 6.56 23.42
CA SER A 334 -9.57 6.66 24.81
C SER A 334 -10.56 6.04 25.78
N THR A 335 -11.87 6.18 25.53
CA THR A 335 -12.96 5.75 26.43
C THR A 335 -13.51 4.35 26.12
N HIS A 336 -13.33 3.82 24.91
CA HIS A 336 -13.94 2.54 24.51
C HIS A 336 -12.93 1.46 24.13
N ILE A 337 -11.67 1.83 23.85
CA ILE A 337 -10.63 0.90 23.39
C ILE A 337 -9.48 0.86 24.39
N ALA A 338 -8.97 2.02 24.79
CA ALA A 338 -7.88 2.13 25.76
C ALA A 338 -8.35 2.09 27.22
N ASP A 339 -9.63 2.37 27.50
CA ASP A 339 -10.22 2.27 28.85
C ASP A 339 -10.64 0.82 29.15
N GLN A 340 -9.68 -0.09 29.18
CA GLN A 340 -9.92 -1.48 29.60
C GLN A 340 -9.33 -1.74 30.99
N PRO A 341 -10.04 -2.48 31.85
CA PRO A 341 -9.51 -2.87 33.16
C PRO A 341 -8.25 -3.71 32.97
N MET A 342 -7.14 -3.22 33.52
CA MET A 342 -5.84 -3.86 33.38
C MET A 342 -5.88 -5.30 33.88
N ARG A 343 -5.41 -6.25 33.06
CA ARG A 343 -5.02 -7.56 33.58
C ARG A 343 -3.85 -7.33 34.54
N GLN A 344 -4.04 -7.66 35.82
CA GLN A 344 -2.92 -7.64 36.75
C GLN A 344 -1.84 -8.60 36.24
N PRO A 345 -0.56 -8.17 36.15
CA PRO A 345 0.51 -9.08 35.78
C PRO A 345 0.63 -10.14 36.87
N GLY A 346 0.21 -11.39 36.60
CA GLY A 346 0.37 -12.52 37.52
C GLY A 346 -0.83 -13.45 37.75
N ALA A 347 -1.89 -13.37 36.92
CA ALA A 347 -2.98 -14.36 36.93
C ALA A 347 -2.92 -15.32 35.74
#